data_AF-A0A945MF91-F1
#
_entry.id   AF-A0A945MF91-F1
#
_cell.length_a   1.000
_cell.length_b   1.000
_cell.length_c   1.000
_cell.angle_alpha   90.00
_cell.angle_beta   90.00
_cell.angle_gamma   90.00
#
_symmetry.space_group_name_H-M   'P 1'
#
loop_
_entity.id
_entity.type
_entity.pdbx_description
1 polymer ?
#
loop_
_entity_poly.entity_id
_entity_poly.type
_entity_poly.pdbx_seq_one_letter_code
_entity_poly.pdbx_strand_id
1 'polypeptide(L)' 'MAWTPITIGTNPSVNSTIWEFESTATGSDTYSDAKGTYSGGIRTFTFPNGNVQKTYVRCRKIGETIERGELSKDYYDAQV' A
#
# COMPACT_ATOMS: atom_id res chain seq x y z
N MET A 1 -3.33 -2.50 14.85
CA MET A 1 -3.71 -3.22 13.63
C MET A 1 -5.00 -2.59 13.12
N ALA A 2 -4.90 -1.86 12.03
CA ALA A 2 -5.94 -1.09 11.38
C ALA A 2 -5.82 -1.30 9.86
N TRP A 3 -6.41 -2.40 9.39
CA TRP A 3 -6.49 -2.73 7.97
C TRP A 3 -7.46 -1.80 7.26
N THR A 4 -6.98 -1.18 6.19
CA THR A 4 -7.70 -0.17 5.42
C THR A 4 -7.85 -0.65 3.98
N PRO A 5 -9.09 -0.72 3.46
CA PRO A 5 -9.39 -1.00 2.06
C PRO A 5 -8.56 -0.16 1.08
N ILE A 6 -7.95 -0.79 0.07
CA ILE A 6 -7.38 -0.09 -1.09
C ILE A 6 -8.47 0.05 -2.14
N THR A 7 -9.01 1.25 -2.30
CA THR A 7 -10.04 1.53 -3.31
C THR A 7 -9.46 1.46 -4.71
N ILE A 8 -10.14 0.73 -5.60
CA ILE A 8 -9.82 0.59 -7.03
C ILE A 8 -11.11 1.01 -7.77
N GLY A 9 -11.04 2.03 -8.62
CA GLY A 9 -12.16 2.55 -9.40
C GLY A 9 -13.05 3.56 -8.68
N THR A 10 -13.60 4.49 -9.47
CA THR A 10 -14.75 5.37 -9.15
C THR A 10 -16.08 4.75 -9.57
N ASN A 11 -16.07 3.60 -10.26
CA ASN A 11 -17.28 2.95 -10.77
C ASN A 11 -17.87 1.95 -9.74
N PRO A 12 -19.02 2.27 -9.13
CA PRO A 12 -19.59 1.50 -8.02
C PRO A 12 -20.02 0.07 -8.36
N SER A 13 -20.11 -0.33 -9.64
CA SER A 13 -20.49 -1.71 -10.00
C SER A 13 -19.30 -2.68 -10.14
N VAL A 14 -18.05 -2.20 -10.05
CA VAL A 14 -16.82 -3.01 -10.19
C VAL A 14 -15.77 -2.74 -9.12
N ASN A 15 -16.13 -2.00 -8.05
CA ASN A 15 -15.30 -1.70 -6.87
C ASN A 15 -14.83 -2.98 -6.18
N SER A 16 -13.88 -3.66 -6.80
CA SER A 16 -13.30 -4.89 -6.33
C SER A 16 -12.14 -4.48 -5.43
N THR A 17 -12.45 -3.93 -4.26
CA THR A 17 -11.46 -3.75 -3.21
C THR A 17 -11.05 -5.16 -2.77
N ILE A 18 -10.06 -5.73 -3.45
CA ILE A 18 -9.52 -7.06 -3.15
C ILE A 18 -8.45 -6.93 -2.08
N TRP A 19 -7.77 -5.78 -2.03
CA TRP A 19 -6.62 -5.54 -1.18
C TRP A 19 -6.95 -4.59 -0.04
N GLU A 20 -6.32 -4.82 1.10
CA GLU A 20 -6.27 -3.88 2.23
C GLU A 20 -4.83 -3.76 2.73
N PHE A 21 -4.47 -2.60 3.26
CA PHE A 21 -3.16 -2.32 3.82
C PHE A 21 -3.25 -2.00 5.32
N GLU A 22 -2.20 -2.32 6.07
CA GLU A 22 -2.10 -2.00 7.49
C GLU A 22 -1.66 -0.54 7.66
N SER A 23 -2.60 0.32 8.07
CA SER A 23 -2.37 1.77 8.19
C SER A 23 -1.40 2.15 9.33
N THR A 24 -1.10 1.23 10.25
CA THR A 24 -0.05 1.42 11.26
C THR A 24 1.28 0.77 10.90
N ALA A 25 1.45 0.24 9.68
CA ALA A 25 2.68 -0.43 9.29
C ALA A 25 3.86 0.55 9.23
N THR A 26 5.02 0.08 9.69
CA THR A 26 6.28 0.82 9.74
C THR A 26 7.40 0.04 9.04
N GLY A 27 8.63 0.55 9.08
CA GLY A 27 9.79 -0.16 8.51
C GLY A 27 10.06 -1.53 9.15
N SER A 28 9.55 -1.82 10.36
CA SER A 28 9.69 -3.15 10.98
C SER A 28 8.75 -4.19 10.40
N ASP A 29 7.72 -3.77 9.66
CA ASP A 29 6.69 -4.64 9.09
C ASP A 29 7.04 -5.12 7.66
N THR A 30 8.21 -4.73 7.15
CA THR A 30 8.63 -5.01 5.76
C THR A 30 10.14 -5.30 5.68
N TYR A 31 10.70 -5.19 4.48
CA TYR A 31 12.12 -5.32 4.17
C TYR A 31 12.95 -4.26 4.93
N SER A 32 13.93 -4.74 5.70
CA SER A 32 14.77 -3.92 6.58
C SER A 32 15.69 -2.95 5.83
N ASP A 33 16.01 -3.25 4.58
CA ASP A 33 16.88 -2.44 3.71
C ASP A 33 16.12 -1.46 2.82
N ALA A 34 14.79 -1.51 2.82
CA ALA A 34 13.99 -0.70 1.93
C ALA A 34 14.03 0.79 2.31
N LYS A 35 14.40 1.59 1.31
CA LYS A 35 14.63 3.04 1.47
C LYS A 35 13.32 3.82 1.40
N GLY A 36 13.26 4.89 2.18
CA GLY A 36 12.14 5.82 2.18
C GLY A 36 11.69 6.18 3.60
N THR A 37 10.70 7.06 3.66
CA THR A 37 10.05 7.48 4.91
C THR A 37 8.70 6.81 5.03
N TYR A 38 8.34 6.38 6.24
CA TYR A 38 7.10 5.66 6.52
C TYR A 38 6.10 6.59 7.21
N SER A 39 4.88 6.65 6.71
CA SER A 39 3.77 7.36 7.35
C SER A 39 2.45 6.72 6.95
N GLY A 40 1.60 6.42 7.94
CA GLY A 40 0.28 5.84 7.71
C GLY A 40 0.29 4.53 6.89
N GLY A 41 1.25 3.64 7.12
CA GLY A 41 1.37 2.39 6.35
C GLY A 41 1.89 2.56 4.92
N ILE A 42 2.32 3.77 4.54
CA ILE A 42 2.87 4.11 3.23
C ILE A 42 4.35 4.42 3.35
N ARG A 43 5.17 3.80 2.50
CA ARG A 43 6.55 4.20 2.26
C ARG A 43 6.62 5.16 1.09
N THR A 44 7.25 6.30 1.30
CA THR A 44 7.56 7.28 0.25
C THR A 44 9.06 7.29 -0.01
N PHE A 45 9.45 7.09 -1.26
CA PHE A 45 10.85 7.18 -1.69
C PHE A 45 10.98 8.14 -2.86
N THR A 46 11.93 9.07 -2.76
CA THR A 46 12.26 10.02 -3.83
C THR A 46 13.53 9.54 -4.51
N PHE A 47 13.42 9.18 -5.79
CA PHE A 47 14.55 8.81 -6.63
C PHE A 47 15.47 10.01 -6.88
N PRO A 48 16.76 9.78 -7.23
CA PRO A 48 17.69 10.86 -7.55
C PRO A 48 17.24 11.78 -8.70
N ASN A 49 16.40 11.27 -9.60
CA ASN A 49 15.81 12.06 -10.70
C ASN A 49 14.59 12.89 -10.28
N GLY A 50 14.23 12.90 -8.99
CA GLY A 50 13.08 13.63 -8.45
C GLY A 50 11.75 12.88 -8.50
N ASN A 51 11.68 11.70 -9.13
CA ASN A 51 10.46 10.91 -9.15
C ASN A 51 10.14 10.40 -7.74
N VAL A 52 8.87 10.48 -7.36
CA VAL A 52 8.39 9.96 -6.07
C VAL A 52 7.64 8.66 -6.33
N GLN A 53 8.02 7.61 -5.60
CA GLN A 53 7.28 6.36 -5.53
C GLN A 53 6.64 6.22 -4.14
N LYS A 54 5.37 5.82 -4.13
CA LYS A 54 4.63 5.47 -2.92
C LYS A 54 4.27 3.99 -2.92
N THR A 55 4.35 3.37 -1.76
CA THR A 55 4.15 1.92 -1.60
C THR A 55 3.35 1.63 -0.34
N TYR A 56 2.28 0.84 -0.46
CA TYR A 56 1.59 0.23 0.67
C TYR A 56 2.49 -0.86 1.25
N VAL A 57 2.87 -0.72 2.53
CA VAL A 57 4.02 -1.44 3.13
C VAL A 57 3.67 -2.85 3.59
N ARG A 58 2.40 -3.08 3.94
CA ARG A 58 1.93 -4.37 4.43
C ARG A 58 0.50 -4.57 3.96
N CYS A 59 0.31 -5.48 3.01
CA CYS A 59 -0.96 -5.72 2.35
C CYS A 59 -1.42 -7.16 2.57
N ARG A 60 -2.74 -7.35 2.52
CA ARG A 60 -3.38 -8.66 2.43
C ARG A 60 -4.67 -8.56 1.62
N LYS A 61 -5.25 -9.70 1.27
CA LYS A 61 -6.58 -9.72 0.67
C LYS A 61 -7.64 -9.50 1.75
N ILE A 62 -8.71 -8.80 1.39
CA ILE A 62 -9.85 -8.61 2.30
C ILE A 62 -10.43 -9.97 2.68
N GLY A 63 -10.68 -10.16 3.97
CA GLY A 63 -11.19 -11.42 4.53
C GLY A 63 -10.12 -12.50 4.72
N GLU A 64 -8.87 -12.25 4.34
CA GLU A 64 -7.75 -13.14 4.60
C GLU A 64 -6.89 -12.63 5.77
N THR A 65 -6.20 -13.55 6.44
CA THR A 65 -5.17 -13.23 7.45
C THR A 65 -3.76 -13.30 6.88
N ILE A 66 -3.60 -13.85 5.68
CA ILE A 66 -2.30 -14.08 5.04
C ILE A 66 -1.80 -12.77 4.42
N GLU A 67 -0.64 -12.32 4.89
CA GLU A 67 0.06 -11.16 4.34
C GLU A 67 0.66 -11.49 2.96
N ARG A 68 0.56 -10.53 2.04
CA ARG A 68 1.00 -10.65 0.64
C ARG A 68 2.12 -9.67 0.29
N GLY A 69 2.67 -8.99 1.29
CA GLY A 69 3.78 -8.06 1.16
C GLY A 69 3.35 -6.67 0.71
N GLU A 70 4.18 -6.04 -0.12
CA GLU A 70 4.03 -4.65 -0.53
C GLU A 70 3.28 -4.50 -1.86
N LEU A 71 2.55 -3.40 -2.03
CA LEU A 71 1.89 -3.04 -3.29
C LEU A 71 2.19 -1.59 -3.67
N SER A 72 2.33 -1.30 -4.96
CA SER A 72 2.52 0.07 -5.44
C SER A 72 1.29 0.91 -5.17
N LYS A 73 1.43 1.99 -4.39
CA LYS A 73 0.32 2.91 -4.14
C LYS A 73 -0.08 3.61 -5.43
N ASP A 74 0.93 4.10 -6.16
CA ASP A 74 0.71 4.91 -7.36
C ASP A 74 -0.06 4.14 -8.45
N TYR A 75 0.19 2.84 -8.59
CA TYR A 75 -0.57 2.01 -9.53
C TYR A 75 -2.03 1.83 -9.11
N TYR A 76 -2.27 1.39 -7.87
CA TYR A 76 -3.63 1.07 -7.41
C TYR A 76 -4.50 2.31 -7.25
N ASP A 77 -3.93 3.44 -6.80
CA ASP A 77 -4.62 4.73 -6.74
C ASP A 77 -4.97 5.27 -8.14
N ALA A 78 -4.15 4.99 -9.16
CA ALA A 78 -4.41 5.42 -10.53
C ALA A 78 -5.51 4.59 -11.22
N GLN A 79 -5.94 3.48 -10.62
CA GLN A 79 -7.09 2.70 -11.11
C GLN A 79 -8.43 3.24 -10.60
N VAL A 80 -8.44 4.34 -9.83
CA VAL A 80 -9.62 5.04 -9.30
C VAL A 80 -10.27 5.90 -10.37
#